data_AF-A0A385N264-F1
#
_entry.id   AF-A0A385N264-F1
#
_cell.length_a   1.000
_cell.length_b   1.000
_cell.length_c   1.000
_cell.angle_alpha   90.00
_cell.angle_beta   90.00
_cell.angle_gamma   90.00
#
_symmetry.space_group_name_H-M   'P 1'
#
loop_
_entity.id
_entity.type
_entity.pdbx_description
1 polymer ?
#
loop_
_entity_poly.entity_id
_entity_poly.type
_entity_poly.pdbx_seq_one_letter_code
_entity_poly.pdbx_strand_id
1 'polypeptide(L)'
;MKNIIQEITEKLNIKDFNNLSKEQYVKIMELVQNDNFSLAQLAELVKVIPNIVDLQKDYLDSLKLIVDGVKTTQVHSLDGIKKSLDSTMQILSKIADKVTTDESLHLIAEITLKLADLHVRIAEIVKETNKDNNDAWQGLAKFAMAAISVVGVVLTIALKRK
;
A
#
# COMPACT_ATOMS: atom_id res chain seq x y z
N MET A 1 -19.20 -16.97 8.53
CA MET A 1 -18.31 -15.84 8.15
C MET A 1 -17.33 -16.37 7.13
N LYS A 2 -17.17 -15.72 5.98
CA LYS A 2 -16.16 -16.12 4.98
C LYS A 2 -14.77 -15.81 5.52
N ASN A 3 -13.82 -16.70 5.30
CA ASN A 3 -12.41 -16.46 5.63
C ASN A 3 -11.87 -15.37 4.68
N ILE A 4 -11.03 -14.45 5.18
CA ILE A 4 -10.42 -13.38 4.37
C ILE A 4 -9.70 -13.92 3.13
N ILE A 5 -9.07 -15.10 3.21
CA ILE A 5 -8.40 -15.74 2.08
C ILE A 5 -9.40 -16.11 0.99
N GLN A 6 -10.57 -16.64 1.37
CA GLN A 6 -11.64 -16.97 0.43
C GLN A 6 -12.18 -15.71 -0.22
N GLU A 7 -12.40 -14.65 0.56
CA GLU A 7 -12.89 -13.37 0.05
C GLU A 7 -11.92 -12.74 -0.96
N ILE A 8 -10.62 -12.71 -0.66
CA ILE A 8 -9.58 -12.23 -1.57
C ILE A 8 -9.50 -13.10 -2.83
N THR A 9 -9.54 -14.43 -2.66
CA THR A 9 -9.50 -15.37 -3.79
C THR A 9 -10.69 -15.14 -4.74
N GLU A 10 -11.90 -15.00 -4.20
CA GLU A 10 -13.12 -14.78 -4.96
C GLU A 10 -13.13 -13.42 -5.67
N LYS A 11 -12.77 -12.35 -4.96
CA LYS A 11 -12.82 -10.98 -5.49
C LYS A 11 -11.68 -10.67 -6.47
N LEU A 12 -10.48 -11.20 -6.22
CA LEU A 12 -9.27 -10.84 -6.98
C LEU A 12 -8.75 -11.96 -7.90
N ASN A 13 -9.37 -13.14 -7.88
CA ASN A 13 -8.94 -14.32 -8.63
C ASN A 13 -7.46 -14.71 -8.33
N ILE A 14 -7.02 -14.48 -7.09
CA ILE A 14 -5.69 -14.85 -6.60
C ILE A 14 -5.77 -16.25 -6.03
N LYS A 15 -5.11 -17.21 -6.71
CA LYS A 15 -5.13 -18.63 -6.33
C LYS A 15 -3.88 -19.08 -5.57
N ASP A 16 -2.79 -18.31 -5.68
CA ASP A 16 -1.52 -18.62 -5.04
C ASP A 16 -1.00 -17.38 -4.30
N PHE A 17 -0.91 -17.49 -2.98
CA PHE A 17 -0.39 -16.44 -2.09
C PHE A 17 1.12 -16.59 -1.83
N ASN A 18 1.73 -17.71 -2.25
CA ASN A 18 3.16 -17.93 -2.06
C ASN A 18 4.03 -17.09 -3.00
N ASN A 19 3.46 -16.64 -4.12
CA ASN A 19 4.18 -15.89 -5.15
C ASN A 19 3.34 -14.69 -5.63
N LEU A 20 2.96 -13.83 -4.70
CA LEU A 20 2.26 -12.59 -5.05
C LEU A 20 3.20 -11.61 -5.75
N SER A 21 2.76 -11.11 -6.90
CA SER A 21 3.36 -9.95 -7.54
C SER A 21 3.02 -8.66 -6.77
N LYS A 22 3.82 -7.62 -6.98
CA LYS A 22 3.54 -6.26 -6.45
C LYS A 22 2.14 -5.78 -6.85
N GLU A 23 1.73 -6.06 -8.08
CA GLU A 23 0.40 -5.69 -8.60
C GLU A 23 -0.75 -6.39 -7.86
N GLN A 24 -0.61 -7.68 -7.59
CA GLN A 24 -1.61 -8.42 -6.81
C GLN A 24 -1.67 -7.93 -5.37
N TYR A 25 -0.52 -7.60 -4.79
CA TYR A 25 -0.46 -7.05 -3.44
C TYR A 25 -1.13 -5.67 -3.33
N VAL A 26 -0.93 -4.80 -4.33
CA VAL A 26 -1.63 -3.51 -4.41
C VAL A 26 -3.15 -3.70 -4.42
N LYS A 27 -3.67 -4.65 -5.22
CA LYS A 27 -5.11 -4.97 -5.24
C LYS A 27 -5.64 -5.50 -3.91
N ILE A 28 -4.83 -6.31 -3.22
CA ILE A 28 -5.16 -6.75 -1.86
C ILE A 28 -5.25 -5.54 -0.93
N MET A 29 -4.30 -4.60 -0.99
CA MET A 29 -4.32 -3.39 -0.19
C MET A 29 -5.50 -2.47 -0.49
N GLU A 30 -5.95 -2.40 -1.74
CA GLU A 30 -7.18 -1.68 -2.12
C GLU A 30 -8.42 -2.34 -1.53
N LEU A 31 -8.48 -3.68 -1.54
CA LEU A 31 -9.55 -4.42 -0.88
C LEU A 31 -9.54 -4.13 0.62
N VAL A 32 -8.36 -4.14 1.25
CA VAL A 32 -8.20 -3.88 2.68
C VAL A 32 -8.61 -2.46 3.09
N GLN A 33 -8.48 -1.49 2.19
CA GLN A 33 -8.95 -0.13 2.43
C GLN A 33 -10.47 0.00 2.34
N ASN A 34 -11.08 -0.71 1.39
CA ASN A 34 -12.50 -0.60 1.09
C ASN A 34 -13.37 -1.48 2.00
N ASP A 35 -12.83 -2.60 2.45
CA ASP A 35 -13.50 -3.56 3.31
C ASP A 35 -12.95 -3.43 4.74
N ASN A 36 -13.85 -3.33 5.73
CA ASN A 36 -13.48 -3.21 7.15
C ASN A 36 -12.97 -4.54 7.74
N PHE A 37 -11.83 -5.04 7.27
CA PHE A 37 -11.22 -6.25 7.83
C PHE A 37 -10.72 -6.01 9.25
N SER A 38 -11.00 -6.97 10.12
CA SER A 38 -10.43 -6.99 11.47
C SER A 38 -8.94 -7.33 11.45
N LEU A 39 -8.24 -6.93 12.50
CA LEU A 39 -6.82 -7.26 12.69
C LEU A 39 -6.57 -8.77 12.70
N ALA A 40 -7.51 -9.56 13.23
CA ALA A 40 -7.43 -11.02 13.21
C ALA A 40 -7.47 -11.59 11.78
N GLN A 41 -8.36 -11.07 10.94
CA GLN A 41 -8.44 -11.46 9.53
C GLN A 41 -7.15 -11.08 8.78
N LEU A 42 -6.60 -9.90 9.05
CA LEU A 42 -5.35 -9.49 8.42
C LEU A 42 -4.17 -10.34 8.90
N ALA A 43 -4.14 -10.76 10.16
CA ALA A 43 -3.13 -11.71 10.63
C ALA A 43 -3.22 -13.06 9.89
N GLU A 44 -4.42 -13.56 9.59
CA GLU A 44 -4.59 -14.77 8.75
C GLU A 44 -4.07 -14.56 7.33
N LEU A 45 -4.29 -13.39 6.74
CA LEU A 45 -3.75 -13.04 5.43
C LEU A 45 -2.22 -12.99 5.41
N VAL A 46 -1.63 -12.33 6.40
CA VAL A 46 -0.17 -12.23 6.54
C VAL A 46 0.47 -13.61 6.70
N LYS A 47 -0.19 -14.53 7.42
CA LYS A 47 0.30 -15.91 7.63
C LYS A 47 0.54 -16.69 6.33
N VAL A 48 -0.25 -16.42 5.29
CA VAL A 48 -0.21 -17.20 4.03
C VAL A 48 0.64 -16.55 2.94
N ILE A 49 1.25 -15.40 3.20
CA ILE A 49 2.08 -14.65 2.25
C ILE A 49 3.54 -14.69 2.74
N PRO A 50 4.38 -15.59 2.21
CA PRO A 50 5.75 -15.79 2.70
C PRO A 50 6.65 -14.56 2.57
N ASN A 51 6.44 -13.74 1.54
CA ASN A 51 7.21 -12.54 1.23
C ASN A 51 6.49 -11.23 1.64
N ILE A 52 5.58 -11.29 2.61
CA ILE A 52 4.73 -10.16 3.00
C ILE A 52 5.50 -8.91 3.41
N VAL A 53 6.62 -9.09 4.12
CA VAL A 53 7.46 -7.96 4.57
C VAL A 53 8.04 -7.21 3.37
N ASP A 54 8.52 -7.93 2.36
CA ASP A 54 9.09 -7.32 1.15
C ASP A 54 8.01 -6.63 0.32
N LEU A 55 6.83 -7.24 0.20
CA LEU A 55 5.68 -6.64 -0.48
C LEU A 55 5.22 -5.34 0.22
N GLN A 56 5.22 -5.31 1.56
CA GLN A 56 4.91 -4.11 2.32
C GLN A 56 5.97 -3.01 2.16
N LYS A 57 7.26 -3.37 2.12
CA LYS A 57 8.35 -2.42 1.84
C LYS A 57 8.20 -1.80 0.44
N ASP A 58 7.97 -2.64 -0.58
CA ASP A 58 7.73 -2.21 -1.96
C ASP A 58 6.52 -1.27 -2.09
N TYR A 59 5.44 -1.62 -1.38
CA TYR A 59 4.23 -0.80 -1.35
C TYR A 59 4.49 0.55 -0.68
N LEU A 60 5.22 0.56 0.44
CA LEU A 60 5.60 1.76 1.17
C LEU A 60 6.49 2.69 0.31
N ASP A 61 7.47 2.14 -0.40
CA ASP A 61 8.29 2.91 -1.34
C ASP A 61 7.45 3.52 -2.46
N SER A 62 6.44 2.81 -2.95
CA SER A 62 5.48 3.35 -3.92
C SER A 62 4.70 4.54 -3.34
N LEU A 63 4.24 4.45 -2.08
CA LEU A 63 3.58 5.57 -1.39
C LEU A 63 4.52 6.77 -1.19
N LYS A 64 5.78 6.54 -0.85
CA LYS A 64 6.80 7.60 -0.72
C LYS A 64 7.01 8.35 -2.03
N LEU A 65 7.12 7.64 -3.15
CA LEU A 65 7.27 8.25 -4.47
C LEU A 65 6.10 9.17 -4.82
N ILE A 66 4.88 8.78 -4.45
CA ILE A 66 3.68 9.63 -4.66
C ILE A 66 3.81 10.89 -3.83
N VAL A 67 4.09 10.74 -2.52
CA VAL A 67 4.20 11.85 -1.56
C VAL A 67 5.33 12.82 -1.95
N ASP A 68 6.49 12.33 -2.38
CA ASP A 68 7.59 13.17 -2.85
C ASP A 68 7.31 13.82 -4.20
N GLY A 69 6.46 13.21 -5.01
CA GLY A 69 5.94 13.81 -6.22
C GLY A 69 5.15 15.08 -5.95
N VAL A 70 4.49 15.22 -4.79
CA VAL A 70 3.53 16.30 -4.48
C VAL A 70 4.24 17.64 -4.38
N LYS A 71 4.21 18.40 -5.49
CA LYS A 71 4.74 19.75 -5.60
C LYS A 71 3.70 20.79 -5.16
N THR A 72 3.40 20.90 -3.87
CA THR A 72 2.59 22.02 -3.35
C THR A 72 3.06 22.55 -2.00
N THR A 73 2.70 23.80 -1.76
CA THR A 73 2.89 24.66 -0.57
C THR A 73 2.27 24.11 0.73
N GLN A 74 1.66 22.92 0.72
CA GLN A 74 1.08 22.23 1.89
C GLN A 74 2.08 21.27 2.58
N VAL A 75 3.36 21.65 2.62
CA VAL A 75 4.48 20.84 3.14
C VAL A 75 4.20 20.25 4.52
N HIS A 76 3.48 20.98 5.38
CA HIS A 76 3.22 20.57 6.76
C HIS A 76 2.32 19.33 6.87
N SER A 77 1.31 19.17 6.00
CA SER A 77 0.42 18.00 6.00
C SER A 77 1.13 16.74 5.51
N LEU A 78 2.12 16.92 4.62
CA LEU A 78 2.93 15.83 4.07
C LEU A 78 4.05 15.39 5.03
N ASP A 79 4.61 16.30 5.83
CA ASP A 79 5.68 15.96 6.79
C ASP A 79 5.26 14.88 7.78
N GLY A 80 4.02 14.94 8.27
CA GLY A 80 3.46 13.89 9.14
C GLY A 80 3.37 12.53 8.44
N ILE A 81 2.97 12.53 7.16
CA ILE A 81 2.88 11.31 6.35
C ILE A 81 4.27 10.75 6.04
N LYS A 82 5.22 11.59 5.64
CA LYS A 82 6.62 11.20 5.38
C LYS A 82 7.24 10.55 6.62
N LYS A 83 7.11 11.18 7.79
CA LYS A 83 7.58 10.61 9.06
C LYS A 83 6.91 9.27 9.38
N SER A 84 5.61 9.14 9.10
CA SER A 84 4.88 7.88 9.31
C SER A 84 5.38 6.78 8.38
N LEU A 85 5.59 7.08 7.09
CA LEU A 85 6.16 6.16 6.10
C LEU A 85 7.58 5.72 6.51
N ASP A 86 8.44 6.67 6.88
CA ASP A 86 9.82 6.36 7.32
C ASP A 86 9.84 5.52 8.59
N SER A 87 8.98 5.82 9.57
CA SER A 87 8.84 5.02 10.78
C SER A 87 8.38 3.60 10.47
N THR A 88 7.37 3.44 9.61
CA THR A 88 6.89 2.11 9.21
C THR A 88 7.98 1.32 8.46
N MET A 89 8.74 1.97 7.58
CA MET A 89 9.86 1.32 6.87
C MET A 89 10.95 0.86 7.85
N GLN A 90 11.27 1.68 8.85
CA GLN A 90 12.23 1.29 9.90
C GLN A 90 11.73 0.11 10.74
N ILE A 91 10.44 0.06 11.05
CA ILE A 91 9.84 -1.10 11.76
C ILE A 91 9.97 -2.34 10.88
N LEU A 92 9.54 -2.27 9.62
CA LEU A 92 9.62 -3.40 8.67
C LEU A 92 11.05 -3.88 8.43
N SER A 93 12.03 -2.98 8.45
CA SER A 93 13.45 -3.33 8.30
C SER A 93 14.04 -4.01 9.54
N LYS A 94 13.40 -3.88 10.71
CA LYS A 94 13.79 -4.55 11.96
C LYS A 94 13.10 -5.90 12.15
N ILE A 95 12.00 -6.14 11.45
CA ILE A 95 11.37 -7.45 11.38
C ILE A 95 12.30 -8.34 10.54
N ALA A 96 12.84 -9.39 11.15
CA ALA A 96 13.66 -10.36 10.44
C ALA A 96 12.87 -10.96 9.27
N ASP A 97 13.54 -11.31 8.17
CA ASP A 97 12.94 -11.80 6.91
C ASP A 97 11.99 -13.00 7.09
N LYS A 98 12.00 -13.65 8.25
CA LYS A 98 11.05 -14.71 8.61
C LYS A 98 10.11 -14.24 9.71
N VAL A 99 8.83 -14.17 9.37
CA VAL A 99 7.75 -14.00 10.33
C VAL A 99 7.51 -15.32 11.05
N THR A 100 8.08 -15.49 12.24
CA THR A 100 8.10 -16.80 12.93
C THR A 100 7.25 -16.87 14.20
N THR A 101 6.69 -15.76 14.68
CA THR A 101 5.90 -15.70 15.93
C THR A 101 4.55 -15.04 15.71
N ASP A 102 3.56 -15.39 16.53
CA ASP A 102 2.23 -14.75 16.51
C ASP A 102 2.33 -13.23 16.76
N GLU A 103 3.28 -12.79 17.59
CA GLU A 103 3.58 -11.37 17.81
C GLU A 103 4.07 -10.67 16.53
N SER A 104 4.97 -11.32 15.77
CA SER A 104 5.44 -10.78 14.49
C SER A 104 4.31 -10.72 13.46
N LEU A 105 3.42 -11.72 13.44
CA LEU A 105 2.26 -11.76 12.56
C LEU A 105 1.26 -10.64 12.89
N HIS A 106 1.03 -10.41 14.17
CA HIS A 106 0.18 -9.34 14.65
C HIS A 106 0.73 -7.97 14.26
N LEU A 107 2.03 -7.73 14.51
CA LEU A 107 2.69 -6.48 14.14
C LEU A 107 2.62 -6.20 12.64
N ILE A 108 2.81 -7.22 11.79
CA ILE A 108 2.72 -7.06 10.33
C ILE A 108 1.28 -6.81 9.88
N ALA A 109 0.29 -7.40 10.56
CA ALA A 109 -1.12 -7.10 10.32
C ALA A 109 -1.48 -5.66 10.72
N GLU A 110 -0.95 -5.16 11.84
CA GLU A 110 -1.10 -3.75 12.24
C GLU A 110 -0.45 -2.81 11.21
N ILE A 111 0.74 -3.16 10.72
CA ILE A 111 1.40 -2.42 9.64
C ILE A 111 0.54 -2.43 8.38
N THR A 112 -0.13 -3.54 8.05
CA THR A 112 -1.05 -3.63 6.92
C THR A 112 -2.18 -2.61 7.05
N LEU A 113 -2.83 -2.52 8.22
CA LEU A 113 -3.85 -1.49 8.49
C LEU A 113 -3.30 -0.08 8.36
N LYS A 114 -2.11 0.17 8.92
CA LYS A 114 -1.47 1.48 8.87
C LYS A 114 -1.13 1.89 7.43
N LEU A 115 -0.69 0.94 6.60
CA LEU A 115 -0.41 1.19 5.17
C LEU A 115 -1.69 1.46 4.38
N ALA A 116 -2.80 0.81 4.73
CA ALA A 116 -4.11 1.10 4.16
C ALA A 116 -4.57 2.53 4.51
N ASP A 117 -4.49 2.94 5.78
CA ASP A 117 -4.81 4.31 6.23
C ASP A 117 -3.94 5.37 5.52
N LEU A 118 -2.62 5.12 5.45
CA LEU A 118 -1.70 6.02 4.78
C LEU A 118 -2.02 6.16 3.28
N HIS A 119 -2.41 5.08 2.60
CA HIS A 119 -2.85 5.16 1.21
C HIS A 119 -4.06 6.09 1.10
N VAL A 120 -5.10 5.89 1.90
CA VAL A 120 -6.33 6.72 1.85
C VAL A 120 -6.00 8.20 2.04
N ARG A 121 -5.19 8.53 3.05
CA ARG A 121 -4.77 9.92 3.31
C ARG A 121 -3.95 10.52 2.17
N ILE A 122 -3.06 9.73 1.56
CA ILE A 122 -2.29 10.15 0.39
C ILE A 122 -3.23 10.39 -0.79
N ALA A 123 -4.21 9.52 -1.01
CA ALA A 123 -5.21 9.66 -2.06
C ALA A 123 -6.04 10.94 -1.92
N GLU A 124 -6.47 11.26 -0.71
CA GLU A 124 -7.18 12.51 -0.40
C GLU A 124 -6.31 13.73 -0.75
N ILE A 125 -5.06 13.75 -0.32
CA ILE A 125 -4.14 14.86 -0.59
C ILE A 125 -3.84 15.00 -2.08
N VAL A 126 -3.63 13.88 -2.77
CA VAL A 126 -3.44 13.86 -4.23
C VAL A 126 -4.68 14.38 -4.94
N LYS A 127 -5.89 14.01 -4.49
CA LYS A 127 -7.16 14.50 -5.04
C LYS A 127 -7.36 16.00 -4.81
N GLU A 128 -7.04 16.50 -3.62
CA GLU A 128 -7.09 17.92 -3.30
C GLU A 128 -6.11 18.74 -4.13
N THR A 129 -4.89 18.22 -4.31
CA THR A 129 -3.84 18.84 -5.13
C THR A 129 -4.16 18.79 -6.63
N ASN A 130 -4.90 17.77 -7.07
CA ASN A 130 -5.30 17.58 -8.47
C ASN A 130 -6.38 18.55 -8.98
N LYS A 131 -7.05 19.31 -8.11
CA LYS A 131 -8.04 20.31 -8.54
C LYS A 131 -7.43 21.37 -9.49
N ASP A 132 -6.11 21.50 -9.52
CA ASP A 132 -5.36 22.44 -10.38
C ASP A 132 -4.91 21.86 -11.75
N ASN A 133 -5.42 20.68 -12.14
CA ASN A 133 -5.47 20.18 -13.54
C ASN A 133 -4.14 20.01 -14.32
N ASN A 134 -3.10 19.40 -13.71
CA ASN A 134 -1.85 19.09 -14.40
C ASN A 134 -1.75 17.58 -14.74
N ASP A 135 -1.46 17.23 -15.99
CA ASP A 135 -1.49 15.85 -16.56
C ASP A 135 -0.62 14.84 -15.80
N ALA A 136 0.48 15.28 -15.18
CA ALA A 136 1.31 14.41 -14.33
C ALA A 136 0.54 13.87 -13.12
N TRP A 137 -0.47 14.59 -12.68
CA TRP A 137 -1.24 14.31 -11.47
C TRP A 137 -2.46 13.44 -11.71
N GLN A 138 -3.03 13.45 -12.92
CA GLN A 138 -4.09 12.50 -13.29
C GLN A 138 -3.59 11.04 -13.23
N GLY A 139 -2.31 10.79 -13.53
CA GLY A 139 -1.70 9.46 -13.42
C GLY A 139 -1.52 8.98 -11.97
N LEU A 140 -1.14 9.89 -11.06
CA LEU A 140 -0.98 9.61 -9.63
C LEU A 140 -2.32 9.55 -8.90
N ALA A 141 -3.29 10.40 -9.28
CA ALA A 141 -4.68 10.30 -8.83
C ALA A 141 -5.32 8.98 -9.27
N LYS A 142 -5.01 8.47 -10.47
CA LYS A 142 -5.47 7.14 -10.88
C LYS A 142 -4.85 6.03 -10.03
N PHE A 143 -3.58 6.14 -9.62
CA PHE A 143 -2.97 5.18 -8.69
C PHE A 143 -3.56 5.24 -7.28
N ALA A 144 -3.86 6.44 -6.79
CA ALA A 144 -4.39 6.65 -5.45
C ALA A 144 -5.93 6.52 -5.37
N MET A 145 -6.65 6.59 -6.50
CA MET A 145 -8.11 6.50 -6.55
C MET A 145 -8.67 5.31 -7.33
N ALA A 146 -7.88 4.54 -8.08
CA ALA A 146 -8.39 3.42 -8.87
C ALA A 146 -7.99 2.05 -8.28
N ALA A 147 -9.01 1.27 -7.94
CA ALA A 147 -8.93 -0.14 -7.56
C ALA A 147 -8.45 -1.10 -8.67
N ILE A 148 -7.98 -0.61 -9.83
CA ILE A 148 -7.37 -1.42 -10.91
C ILE A 148 -6.45 -0.50 -11.74
N SER A 149 -5.19 -0.95 -11.87
CA SER A 149 -4.14 -0.49 -12.81
C SER A 149 -3.47 0.84 -12.48
N VAL A 150 -2.17 0.79 -12.12
CA VAL A 150 -1.09 1.72 -12.52
C VAL A 150 0.25 1.32 -11.86
N VAL A 151 0.71 0.07 -11.98
CA VAL A 151 2.16 -0.18 -11.78
C VAL A 151 2.95 0.29 -13.01
N GLY A 152 2.34 0.19 -14.21
CA GLY A 152 2.97 0.65 -15.46
C GLY A 152 3.14 2.17 -15.58
N VAL A 153 2.22 3.00 -15.06
CA VAL A 153 2.29 4.46 -15.29
C VAL A 153 3.25 5.15 -14.32
N VAL A 154 3.42 4.67 -13.08
CA VAL A 154 4.44 5.25 -12.15
C VAL A 154 5.85 5.02 -12.70
N LEU A 155 6.17 3.82 -13.17
CA LEU A 155 7.47 3.50 -13.80
C LEU A 155 7.69 4.33 -15.06
N THR A 156 6.67 4.48 -15.93
CA THR A 156 6.81 5.24 -17.17
C THR A 156 6.95 6.76 -16.93
N ILE A 157 6.25 7.33 -15.93
CA ILE A 157 6.40 8.74 -15.56
C ILE A 157 7.76 9.02 -14.92
N ALA A 158 8.25 8.11 -14.07
CA ALA A 158 9.58 8.22 -13.46
C ALA A 158 10.71 8.06 -14.50
N LEU A 159 10.54 7.16 -15.47
CA LEU A 159 11.53 6.89 -16.53
C LEU A 159 11.53 7.95 -17.65
N LYS A 160 10.39 8.59 -17.97
CA LYS A 160 10.34 9.68 -18.97
C LYS A 160 10.96 11.00 -18.51
N ARG A 161 11.34 11.13 -17.22
CA ARG A 161 11.97 12.32 -16.66
C ARG A 161 13.49 12.20 -16.50
N LYS A 162 14.13 11.19 -17.08
CA LYS A 162 15.59 11.10 -17.21
C LYS A 162 16.05 11.54 -18.60
#